data_AF-A0AAN8ZUS7-F1
#
_entry.id   AF-A0AAN8ZUS7-F1
#
_cell.length_a   1.000
_cell.length_b   1.000
_cell.length_c   1.000
_cell.angle_alpha   90.00
_cell.angle_beta   90.00
_cell.angle_gamma   90.00
#
_symmetry.space_group_name_H-M   'P 1'
#
loop_
_entity.id
_entity.type
_entity.pdbx_description
1 polymer ?
#
loop_
_entity_poly.entity_id
_entity_poly.type
_entity_poly.pdbx_seq_one_letter_code
_entity_poly.pdbx_strand_id
1 'polypeptide(L)'
;MILGLIPITILLQLKGLRVAIIVTASFMALGTAIRCFTMEEESFRILAHAGAILNGFAGIAIGAAPALLSSRWFPPNERTTATGIGCTFNQLGNAGGFFLGPWLIRYPQNHSKPENATFSLPSLDDNDIDELRREIRDYMFI
;
A
#
# COMPACT_ATOMS: atom_id res chain seq x y z
N MET A 1 11.89 13.39 0.07
CA MET A 1 12.82 12.41 -0.53
C MET A 1 14.30 12.85 -0.45
N ILE A 2 14.62 14.13 -0.63
CA ILE A 2 16.02 14.61 -0.62
C ILE A 2 16.64 14.72 0.78
N LEU A 3 15.87 15.13 1.81
CA LEU A 3 16.38 15.30 3.18
C LEU A 3 16.83 14.00 3.86
N GLY A 4 16.15 12.87 3.59
CA GLY A 4 16.53 11.56 4.12
C GLY A 4 17.68 10.89 3.36
N LEU A 5 18.05 11.41 2.18
CA LEU A 5 19.05 10.81 1.32
C LEU A 5 20.46 11.02 1.87
N ILE A 6 20.77 12.23 2.34
CA ILE A 6 22.09 12.56 2.92
C ILE A 6 22.48 11.62 4.07
N PRO A 7 21.68 11.44 5.14
CA PRO A 7 22.06 10.56 6.26
C PRO A 7 22.15 9.09 5.85
N ILE A 8 21.26 8.59 4.98
CA ILE A 8 21.31 7.21 4.51
C ILE A 8 22.52 6.95 3.59
N THR A 9 22.90 7.93 2.78
CA THR A 9 24.07 7.82 1.91
C THR A 9 25.35 7.83 2.73
N ILE A 10 25.42 8.66 3.79
CA ILE A 10 26.52 8.66 4.76
C ILE A 10 26.58 7.31 5.50
N LEU A 11 25.44 6.76 5.91
CA LEU A 11 25.38 5.44 6.55
C LEU A 11 25.91 4.33 5.62
N LEU A 12 25.50 4.36 4.34
CA LEU A 12 25.94 3.42 3.30
C LEU A 12 27.44 3.51 3.01
N GLN A 13 28.00 4.72 3.03
CA GLN A 13 29.42 4.97 2.78
C GLN A 13 30.30 4.61 3.98
N LEU A 14 29.85 4.92 5.21
CA LEU A 14 30.66 4.73 6.42
C LEU A 14 30.53 3.34 7.07
N LYS A 15 29.33 2.75 7.09
CA LYS A 15 29.07 1.45 7.76
C LYS A 15 28.97 0.26 6.80
N GLY A 16 28.98 0.51 5.50
CA GLY A 16 28.92 -0.51 4.46
C GLY A 16 27.51 -0.98 4.10
N LEU A 17 27.43 -1.66 2.95
CA LEU A 17 26.16 -2.01 2.28
C LEU A 17 25.30 -2.97 3.11
N ARG A 18 25.92 -3.94 3.79
CA ARG A 18 25.20 -4.96 4.57
C ARG A 18 24.44 -4.35 5.75
N VAL A 19 25.10 -3.48 6.52
CA VAL A 19 24.48 -2.84 7.69
C VAL A 19 23.33 -1.94 7.27
N ALA A 20 23.51 -1.18 6.18
CA ALA A 20 22.46 -0.33 5.65
C ALA A 20 21.20 -1.12 5.24
N ILE A 21 21.36 -2.23 4.50
CA ILE A 21 20.22 -3.06 4.08
C ILE A 21 19.48 -3.66 5.28
N ILE A 22 20.21 -4.13 6.30
CA ILE A 22 19.60 -4.69 7.51
C ILE A 22 18.81 -3.61 8.27
N VAL A 23 19.40 -2.43 8.49
CA VAL A 23 18.72 -1.33 9.18
C VAL A 23 17.46 -0.92 8.41
N THR A 24 17.56 -0.77 7.10
CA THR A 24 16.43 -0.48 6.22
C THR A 24 15.32 -1.51 6.33
N ALA A 25 15.66 -2.80 6.27
CA ALA A 25 14.69 -3.88 6.41
C ALA A 25 14.00 -3.86 7.79
N SER A 26 14.75 -3.61 8.86
CA SER A 26 14.20 -3.47 10.21
C SER A 26 13.24 -2.30 10.33
N PHE A 27 13.60 -1.12 9.80
CA PHE A 27 12.71 0.05 9.79
C PHE A 27 11.43 -0.20 9.00
N MET A 28 11.54 -0.87 7.85
CA MET A 28 10.37 -1.27 7.06
C MET A 28 9.48 -2.28 7.77
N ALA A 29 10.09 -3.27 8.42
CA ALA A 29 9.37 -4.27 9.18
C ALA A 29 8.63 -3.62 10.35
N LEU A 30 9.30 -2.76 11.14
CA LEU A 30 8.66 -2.01 12.23
C LEU A 30 7.54 -1.10 11.72
N GLY A 31 7.80 -0.30 10.68
CA GLY A 31 6.81 0.62 10.11
C GLY A 31 5.57 -0.10 9.58
N THR A 32 5.72 -1.34 9.12
CA THR A 32 4.60 -2.19 8.66
C THR A 32 3.91 -2.91 9.81
N ALA A 33 4.66 -3.43 10.78
CA ALA A 33 4.11 -4.09 11.96
C ALA A 33 3.25 -3.16 12.80
N ILE A 34 3.64 -1.87 12.94
CA ILE A 34 2.84 -0.85 13.64
C ILE A 34 1.43 -0.73 13.04
N ARG A 35 1.26 -0.94 11.73
CA ARG A 35 -0.06 -0.91 11.08
C ARG A 35 -0.93 -2.11 11.44
N CYS A 36 -0.35 -3.21 11.93
CA CYS A 36 -1.07 -4.44 12.27
C CYS A 36 -1.61 -4.45 13.71
N PHE A 37 -1.14 -3.58 14.60
CA PHE A 37 -1.51 -3.60 16.02
C PHE A 37 -2.75 -2.77 16.37
N THR A 38 -3.25 -1.92 15.46
CA THR A 38 -4.36 -0.99 15.77
C THR A 38 -5.64 -1.37 15.04
N MET A 39 -6.71 -1.60 15.81
CA MET A 39 -8.08 -1.85 15.33
C MET A 39 -8.99 -0.61 15.37
N GLU A 40 -8.51 0.51 15.93
CA GLU A 40 -9.29 1.75 16.08
C GLU A 40 -8.99 2.74 14.95
N GLU A 41 -10.03 3.31 14.34
CA GLU A 41 -9.97 4.06 13.08
C GLU A 41 -9.16 5.37 13.17
N GLU A 42 -9.29 6.12 14.27
CA GLU A 42 -8.59 7.38 14.48
C GLU A 42 -7.10 7.15 14.75
N SER A 43 -6.79 6.21 15.65
CA SER A 43 -5.44 5.75 15.96
C SER A 43 -4.75 5.16 14.73
N PHE A 44 -5.47 4.44 13.87
CA PHE A 44 -4.91 3.83 12.66
C PHE A 44 -4.39 4.88 11.69
N ARG A 45 -5.10 5.99 11.48
CA ARG A 45 -4.68 7.05 10.56
C ARG A 45 -3.34 7.66 10.98
N ILE A 46 -3.19 7.98 12.26
CA ILE A 46 -1.96 8.56 12.80
C ILE A 46 -0.79 7.57 12.67
N LEU A 47 -1.01 6.31 13.05
CA LEU A 47 0.00 5.26 12.95
C LEU A 47 0.36 4.92 11.49
N ALA A 48 -0.60 4.97 10.57
CA ALA A 48 -0.39 4.76 9.15
C ALA A 48 0.51 5.85 8.55
N HIS A 49 0.28 7.13 8.91
CA HIS A 49 1.15 8.24 8.52
C HIS A 49 2.55 8.11 9.13
N ALA A 50 2.64 7.78 10.43
CA ALA A 50 3.94 7.56 11.09
C ALA A 50 4.73 6.41 10.44
N GLY A 51 4.07 5.28 10.19
CA GLY A 51 4.66 4.15 9.49
C GLY A 51 5.03 4.47 8.04
N ALA A 52 4.27 5.34 7.36
CA ALA A 52 4.59 5.77 5.99
C ALA A 52 5.84 6.64 5.95
N ILE A 53 6.03 7.50 6.94
CA ILE A 53 7.25 8.29 7.11
C ILE A 53 8.45 7.36 7.34
N LEU A 54 8.32 6.38 8.25
CA LEU A 54 9.39 5.40 8.52
C LEU A 54 9.74 4.59 7.26
N ASN A 55 8.74 4.08 6.55
CA ASN A 55 8.93 3.36 5.29
C ASN A 55 9.52 4.26 4.20
N GLY A 56 9.13 5.53 4.16
CA GLY A 56 9.67 6.52 3.21
C GLY A 56 11.16 6.77 3.42
N PHE A 57 11.63 6.85 4.67
CA PHE A 57 13.05 6.92 4.96
C PHE A 57 13.77 5.62 4.56
N ALA A 58 13.24 4.47 4.93
CA ALA A 58 13.82 3.18 4.60
C ALA A 58 13.92 2.94 3.07
N GLY A 59 12.89 3.33 2.31
CA GLY A 59 12.80 3.11 0.86
C GLY A 59 13.92 3.77 0.03
N ILE A 60 14.53 4.84 0.54
CA ILE A 60 15.65 5.52 -0.14
C ILE A 60 16.86 4.58 -0.31
N ALA A 61 17.16 3.77 0.70
CA ALA A 61 18.27 2.82 0.63
C ALA A 61 18.00 1.66 -0.34
N ILE A 62 16.75 1.24 -0.48
CA ILE A 62 16.35 0.16 -1.40
C ILE A 62 16.58 0.57 -2.85
N GLY A 63 16.28 1.82 -3.21
CA GLY A 63 16.49 2.32 -4.57
C GLY A 63 17.95 2.31 -5.02
N ALA A 64 18.88 2.56 -4.09
CA ALA A 64 20.32 2.55 -4.39
C ALA A 64 20.98 1.17 -4.23
N ALA A 65 20.33 0.22 -3.56
CA ALA A 65 20.93 -1.07 -3.21
C ALA A 65 21.38 -1.91 -4.43
N PRO A 66 20.60 -2.07 -5.52
CA PRO A 66 21.01 -2.87 -6.66
C PRO A 66 22.28 -2.35 -7.34
N ALA A 67 22.38 -1.02 -7.50
CA ALA A 67 23.55 -0.38 -8.13
C ALA A 67 24.79 -0.45 -7.22
N LEU A 68 24.61 -0.29 -5.91
CA LEU A 68 25.72 -0.41 -4.96
C LEU A 68 26.23 -1.85 -4.84
N LEU A 69 25.32 -2.82 -4.85
CA LEU A 69 25.67 -4.24 -4.84
C LEU A 69 26.40 -4.64 -6.12
N SER A 70 25.87 -4.24 -7.28
CA SER A 70 26.50 -4.55 -8.57
C SER A 70 27.90 -3.96 -8.67
N SER A 71 28.10 -2.71 -8.22
CA SER A 71 29.41 -2.06 -8.26
C SER A 71 30.49 -2.77 -7.42
N ARG A 72 30.09 -3.39 -6.31
CA ARG A 72 30.99 -4.05 -5.35
C ARG A 72 31.30 -5.49 -5.73
N TRP A 73 30.36 -6.21 -6.35
CA TRP A 73 30.46 -7.65 -6.58
C TRP A 73 30.72 -8.02 -8.04
N PHE A 74 30.40 -7.13 -8.99
CA PHE A 74 30.53 -7.42 -10.43
C PHE A 74 31.53 -6.50 -11.14
N PRO A 75 32.25 -7.03 -12.14
CA PRO A 75 33.14 -6.25 -12.98
C PRO A 75 32.35 -5.22 -13.81
N PRO A 76 32.98 -4.11 -14.26
CA PRO A 76 32.28 -2.97 -14.88
C PRO A 76 31.38 -3.31 -16.07
N ASN A 77 31.75 -4.32 -16.86
CA ASN A 77 31.01 -4.80 -18.02
C ASN A 77 29.68 -5.50 -17.68
N GLU A 78 29.54 -6.03 -16.47
CA GLU A 78 28.35 -6.80 -16.04
C GLU A 78 27.46 -6.06 -15.03
N ARG A 79 27.90 -4.87 -14.57
CA ARG A 79 27.17 -4.07 -13.57
C ARG A 79 25.78 -3.67 -14.01
N THR A 80 25.60 -3.31 -15.28
CA THR A 80 24.29 -2.89 -15.81
C THR A 80 23.30 -4.04 -15.77
N THR A 81 23.71 -5.24 -16.19
CA THR A 81 22.87 -6.44 -16.15
C THR A 81 22.53 -6.83 -14.71
N ALA A 82 23.51 -6.86 -13.81
CA ALA A 82 23.28 -7.17 -12.40
C ALA A 82 22.32 -6.16 -11.73
N THR A 83 22.46 -4.87 -12.03
CA THR A 83 21.56 -3.82 -11.54
C THR A 83 20.16 -3.98 -12.13
N GLY A 84 20.06 -4.27 -13.43
CA GLY A 84 18.81 -4.50 -14.16
C GLY A 84 18.02 -5.65 -13.54
N ILE A 85 18.66 -6.79 -13.26
CA ILE A 85 18.04 -7.93 -12.58
C ILE A 85 17.49 -7.51 -11.21
N GLY A 86 18.28 -6.78 -10.42
CA GLY A 86 17.84 -6.27 -9.11
C GLY A 86 16.62 -5.35 -9.20
N CYS A 87 16.60 -4.45 -10.18
CA CYS A 87 15.44 -3.58 -10.44
C CYS A 87 14.21 -4.38 -10.90
N THR A 88 14.38 -5.39 -11.76
CA THR A 88 13.27 -6.25 -12.20
C THR A 88 12.62 -6.97 -11.04
N PHE A 89 13.40 -7.54 -10.11
CA PHE A 89 12.87 -8.17 -8.91
C PHE A 89 12.16 -7.17 -7.98
N ASN A 90 12.63 -5.93 -7.89
CA ASN A 90 11.94 -4.88 -7.14
C ASN A 90 10.54 -4.63 -7.70
N GLN A 91 10.42 -4.49 -9.02
CA GLN A 91 9.13 -4.33 -9.68
C GLN A 91 8.23 -5.56 -9.54
N LEU A 92 8.82 -6.76 -9.62
CA LEU A 92 8.08 -8.02 -9.42
C LEU A 92 7.49 -8.11 -8.01
N GLY A 93 8.22 -7.68 -6.98
CA GLY A 93 7.71 -7.60 -5.61
C GLY A 93 6.49 -6.68 -5.48
N ASN A 94 6.54 -5.51 -6.12
CA ASN A 94 5.40 -4.58 -6.16
C ASN A 94 4.18 -5.19 -6.85
N ALA A 95 4.39 -5.85 -8.01
CA ALA A 95 3.33 -6.56 -8.71
C ALA A 95 2.72 -7.67 -7.83
N GLY A 96 3.57 -8.46 -7.17
CA GLY A 96 3.13 -9.50 -6.23
C GLY A 96 2.28 -8.95 -5.08
N GLY A 97 2.62 -7.78 -4.54
CA GLY A 97 1.82 -7.10 -3.51
C GLY A 97 0.38 -6.81 -3.96
N PHE A 98 0.19 -6.40 -5.22
CA PHE A 98 -1.16 -6.19 -5.77
C PHE A 98 -1.95 -7.48 -5.95
N PHE A 99 -1.30 -8.60 -6.24
CA PHE A 99 -1.98 -9.91 -6.29
C PHE A 99 -2.33 -10.43 -4.90
N LEU A 100 -1.46 -10.23 -3.90
CA LEU A 100 -1.66 -10.75 -2.55
C LEU A 100 -2.83 -10.08 -1.81
N GLY A 101 -3.07 -8.79 -2.02
CA GLY A 101 -4.16 -8.07 -1.35
C GLY A 101 -5.54 -8.71 -1.55
N PRO A 102 -6.03 -8.83 -2.80
CA PRO A 102 -7.31 -9.46 -3.11
C PRO A 102 -7.35 -10.97 -2.81
N TRP A 103 -6.21 -11.66 -2.83
CA TRP A 103 -6.16 -13.09 -2.50
C TRP A 103 -6.29 -13.34 -0.99
N LEU A 104 -5.70 -12.48 -0.17
CA LEU A 104 -5.74 -12.58 1.29
C LEU A 104 -7.08 -12.10 1.86
N ILE A 105 -7.65 -11.05 1.28
CA ILE A 105 -8.95 -10.51 1.70
C ILE A 105 -10.05 -11.35 1.05
N ARG A 106 -10.79 -12.11 1.86
CA ARG A 106 -12.04 -12.70 1.38
C ARG A 106 -13.03 -11.57 1.15
N TYR A 107 -13.53 -11.44 -0.08
CA TYR A 107 -14.69 -10.60 -0.34
C TYR A 107 -15.81 -11.04 0.61
N PRO A 108 -16.51 -10.10 1.29
CA PRO A 108 -17.71 -10.44 2.01
C PRO A 108 -18.63 -11.12 0.99
N GLN A 109 -18.89 -12.41 1.22
CA GLN A 109 -19.92 -13.12 0.49
C GLN A 109 -21.18 -12.31 0.75
N ASN A 110 -21.71 -11.65 -0.29
CA ASN A 110 -23.10 -11.21 -0.28
C ASN A 110 -23.87 -12.42 0.23
N HIS A 111 -24.55 -12.26 1.36
CA HIS A 111 -25.60 -13.18 1.72
C HIS A 111 -26.64 -13.05 0.62
N SER A 112 -26.45 -13.81 -0.46
CA SER A 112 -27.48 -14.23 -1.39
C SER A 112 -28.35 -15.25 -0.67
N LYS A 113 -28.88 -14.88 0.49
CA LYS A 113 -30.25 -15.20 0.76
C LYS A 113 -31.01 -13.98 0.25
N PRO A 114 -31.89 -14.10 -0.75
CA PRO A 114 -33.12 -13.35 -0.63
C PRO A 114 -33.78 -13.92 0.63
N GLU A 115 -33.36 -13.44 1.80
CA GLU A 115 -34.32 -13.31 2.86
C GLU A 115 -35.41 -12.48 2.22
N ASN A 116 -36.59 -13.06 2.16
CA ASN A 116 -37.78 -12.33 1.79
C ASN A 116 -37.80 -11.12 2.72
N ALA A 117 -37.21 -10.02 2.26
CA ALA A 117 -37.37 -8.69 2.80
C ALA A 117 -38.80 -8.29 2.43
N THR A 118 -39.75 -9.05 2.96
CA THR A 118 -40.94 -8.47 3.56
C THR A 118 -40.47 -7.75 4.84
N PHE A 119 -39.54 -6.81 4.69
CA PHE A 119 -39.77 -5.52 5.32
C PHE A 119 -41.10 -5.13 4.71
N SER A 120 -42.17 -5.30 5.50
CA SER A 120 -43.46 -4.74 5.18
C SER A 120 -43.23 -3.25 5.00
N LEU A 121 -42.90 -2.86 3.76
CA LEU A 121 -43.17 -1.52 3.29
C LEU A 121 -44.63 -1.30 3.70
N PRO A 122 -44.94 -0.22 4.43
CA PRO A 122 -46.30 0.29 4.42
C PRO A 122 -46.72 0.23 2.96
N SER A 123 -47.87 -0.37 2.64
CA SER A 123 -48.40 -0.40 1.29
C SER A 123 -48.41 1.04 0.77
N LEU A 124 -47.35 1.43 0.05
CA LEU A 124 -47.22 2.73 -0.57
C LEU A 124 -48.33 2.73 -1.60
N ASP A 125 -49.28 3.65 -1.42
CA ASP A 125 -50.36 3.80 -2.37
C ASP A 125 -49.76 4.23 -3.71
N ASP A 126 -50.42 3.92 -4.82
CA ASP A 126 -49.90 4.26 -6.15
C ASP A 126 -49.58 5.78 -6.27
N ASN A 127 -50.31 6.59 -5.49
CA ASN A 127 -50.09 8.02 -5.34
C ASN A 127 -48.71 8.37 -4.73
N ASP A 128 -48.23 7.63 -3.73
CA ASP A 128 -46.94 7.87 -3.07
C ASP A 128 -45.78 7.56 -4.03
N ILE A 129 -45.96 6.56 -4.89
CA ILE A 129 -44.97 6.17 -5.90
C ILE A 129 -44.88 7.23 -7.01
N ASP A 130 -46.01 7.82 -7.40
CA ASP A 130 -46.04 8.88 -8.40
C ASP A 130 -45.43 10.19 -7.88
N GLU A 131 -45.63 10.51 -6.60
CA GLU A 131 -45.01 11.66 -5.95
C GLU A 131 -43.47 11.51 -5.89
N LEU A 132 -42.98 10.35 -5.45
CA LEU A 132 -41.56 10.02 -5.44
C LEU A 132 -40.94 10.10 -6.86
N ARG A 133 -41.67 9.62 -7.88
CA ARG A 133 -41.24 9.71 -9.29
C ARG A 133 -41.18 11.14 -9.80
N ARG A 134 -42.02 12.05 -9.28
CA ARG A 134 -41.94 13.48 -9.63
C ARG A 134 -40.74 14.14 -8.97
N GLU A 135 -40.52 13.86 -7.69
CA GLU A 135 -39.41 14.44 -6.93
C GLU A 135 -38.04 14.05 -7.50
N ILE A 136 -37.84 12.78 -7.86
CA ILE A 136 -36.60 12.31 -8.51
C ILE A 136 -36.38 13.00 -9.86
N ARG A 137 -37.46 13.23 -10.62
CA ARG A 137 -37.37 13.88 -11.93
C ARG A 137 -36.97 15.34 -11.78
N ASP A 138 -37.56 16.05 -10.83
CA ASP A 138 -37.21 17.46 -10.57
C ASP A 138 -35.77 17.61 -10.08
N TYR A 139 -35.29 16.68 -9.24
CA TYR A 139 -33.88 16.64 -8.81
C TYR A 139 -32.89 16.38 -9.95
N MET A 140 -33.28 15.64 -10.99
CA MET A 140 -32.39 15.27 -12.09
C MET A 140 -32.25 16.36 -13.16
N PHE A 141 -33.16 17.34 -13.17
CA PHE A 141 -33.18 18.45 -14.16
C PHE A 141 -32.85 19.82 -13.55
N ILE A 142 -32.29 19.86 -12.34
CA ILE A 142 -31.54 20.98 -11.76
C ILE A 142 -30.04 20.77 -12.02
#